data_AF-A0A7V8JSH7-F1
#
_entry.id   AF-A0A7V8JSH7-F1
#
_cell.length_a   1.000
_cell.length_b   1.000
_cell.length_c   1.000
_cell.angle_alpha   90.00
_cell.angle_beta   90.00
_cell.angle_gamma   90.00
#
_symmetry.space_group_name_H-M   'P 1'
#
loop_
_entity.id
_entity.type
_entity.pdbx_description
1 polymer ?
#
loop_
_entity_poly.entity_id
_entity_poly.type
_entity_poly.pdbx_seq_one_letter_code
_entity_poly.pdbx_strand_id
1 'polypeptide(L)'
;MTYVPRFAYNLYTERFRQLTPGKYEEVRGHPGAPVKQRADDVSEEALQQTGDNVRELAGGRGREASMRQFILNGRNTTKPAGFNGPREPIATRGTSQPDTLCFSDWFESCVGLAIGGENIGKDGRALPGAKARIWHISGFETDAQKAQLRAYIEKLRSHDLTIRAGMFGGRAGFSEDMVHAVEEFLAREFHISLEFNETCAQRTGDDFTPFGIAIQRNHKLQFVDDLRKLAYQDVDIAFSDFGDDDDESEEESDSDDDRGSLG
;
A
#
# COMPACT_ATOMS: atom_id res chain seq x y z
N MET A 1 -5.90 -23.29 0.80
CA MET A 1 -6.49 -22.10 1.44
C MET A 1 -6.07 -20.87 0.67
N THR A 2 -7.02 -19.97 0.40
CA THR A 2 -6.86 -18.77 -0.43
C THR A 2 -6.56 -17.59 0.48
N TYR A 3 -5.36 -17.02 0.40
CA TYR A 3 -4.95 -15.96 1.31
C TYR A 3 -4.40 -14.75 0.54
N VAL A 4 -4.93 -13.58 0.85
CA VAL A 4 -4.38 -12.32 0.37
C VAL A 4 -3.92 -11.55 1.60
N PRO A 5 -2.63 -11.22 1.68
CA PRO A 5 -2.17 -10.30 2.69
C PRO A 5 -2.80 -8.91 2.53
N ARG A 6 -3.77 -8.57 3.38
CA ARG A 6 -3.94 -7.18 3.83
C ARG A 6 -3.15 -7.04 5.10
N PHE A 7 -2.55 -5.88 5.30
CA PHE A 7 -1.80 -5.60 6.51
C PHE A 7 -2.47 -4.49 7.30
N ALA A 8 -2.52 -4.64 8.61
CA ALA A 8 -2.69 -3.51 9.49
C ALA A 8 -1.34 -3.18 10.10
N TYR A 9 -1.02 -1.90 10.19
CA TYR A 9 0.07 -1.46 11.02
C TYR A 9 -0.35 -1.58 12.48
N ASN A 10 0.31 -2.46 13.24
CA ASN A 10 0.09 -2.56 14.67
C ASN A 10 0.94 -1.49 15.36
N LEU A 11 0.28 -0.55 16.05
CA LEU A 11 0.95 0.55 16.75
C LEU A 11 1.80 0.08 17.95
N TYR A 12 1.45 -1.04 18.58
CA TYR A 12 2.16 -1.57 19.76
C TYR A 12 3.42 -2.33 19.36
N THR A 13 3.32 -3.23 18.39
CA THR A 13 4.47 -4.01 17.91
C THR A 13 5.28 -3.26 16.85
N GLU A 14 4.76 -2.14 16.36
CA GLU A 14 5.34 -1.30 15.30
C GLU A 14 5.59 -2.08 13.99
N ARG A 15 4.80 -3.12 13.74
CA ARG A 15 4.94 -4.05 12.61
C ARG A 15 3.66 -4.11 11.78
N PHE A 16 3.81 -4.45 10.50
CA PHE A 16 2.67 -4.86 9.68
C PHE A 16 2.26 -6.27 10.06
N ARG A 17 1.05 -6.43 10.60
CA ARG A 17 0.45 -7.74 10.85
C ARG A 17 -0.49 -8.06 9.70
N GLN A 18 -0.34 -9.26 9.14
CA GLN A 18 -1.29 -9.74 8.16
C GLN A 18 -2.66 -9.94 8.82
N LEU A 19 -3.71 -9.43 8.17
CA LEU A 19 -5.07 -9.62 8.64
C LEU A 19 -5.48 -11.07 8.45
N THR A 20 -6.13 -11.63 9.47
CA THR A 20 -6.77 -12.94 9.38
C THR A 20 -7.80 -12.95 8.23
N PRO A 21 -8.15 -14.12 7.65
CA PRO A 21 -9.14 -14.21 6.59
C PRO A 21 -10.50 -13.56 6.96
N GLY A 22 -10.96 -13.75 8.20
CA GLY A 22 -12.20 -13.14 8.69
C GLY A 22 -12.12 -11.61 8.72
N LYS A 23 -11.02 -11.05 9.24
CA LYS A 23 -10.83 -9.60 9.28
C LYS A 23 -10.63 -9.03 7.87
N TYR A 24 -9.93 -9.74 6.99
CA TYR A 24 -9.79 -9.39 5.58
C TYR A 24 -11.16 -9.24 4.91
N GLU A 25 -12.06 -10.20 5.11
CA GLU A 25 -13.42 -10.19 4.56
C GLU A 25 -14.24 -9.02 5.11
N GLU A 26 -14.14 -8.73 6.40
CA GLU A 26 -14.79 -7.57 7.02
C GLU A 26 -14.32 -6.25 6.40
N VAL A 27 -13.00 -6.12 6.21
CA VAL A 27 -12.41 -4.87 5.72
C VAL A 27 -12.26 -4.83 4.21
N ARG A 28 -12.94 -5.65 3.39
CA ARG A 28 -12.80 -5.57 1.91
C ARG A 28 -13.88 -4.74 1.21
N GLY A 29 -13.47 -4.03 0.16
CA GLY A 29 -14.34 -3.05 -0.52
C GLY A 29 -15.39 -3.64 -1.46
N HIS A 30 -15.41 -4.96 -1.64
CA HIS A 30 -16.30 -5.66 -2.56
C HIS A 30 -16.74 -7.00 -1.95
N PRO A 31 -17.61 -6.99 -0.93
CA PRO A 31 -18.16 -8.22 -0.35
C PRO A 31 -18.86 -9.05 -1.45
N GLY A 32 -18.60 -10.35 -1.49
CA GLY A 32 -19.19 -11.29 -2.45
C GLY A 32 -18.41 -11.52 -3.76
N ALA A 33 -17.44 -10.67 -4.12
CA ALA A 33 -16.54 -10.97 -5.25
C ALA A 33 -15.50 -12.04 -4.87
N PRO A 34 -15.02 -12.89 -5.80
CA PRO A 34 -13.91 -13.80 -5.50
C PRO A 34 -12.67 -13.03 -5.02
N VAL A 35 -12.05 -13.52 -3.96
CA VAL A 35 -10.76 -13.00 -3.47
C VAL A 35 -9.71 -13.29 -4.54
N LYS A 36 -9.02 -12.25 -5.02
CA LYS A 36 -7.98 -12.40 -6.04
C LYS A 36 -6.77 -13.12 -5.45
N GLN A 37 -6.29 -14.20 -6.06
CA GLN A 37 -5.06 -14.87 -5.62
C GLN A 37 -3.85 -13.95 -5.84
N ARG A 38 -3.16 -13.61 -4.74
CA ARG A 38 -2.02 -12.68 -4.69
C ARG A 38 -1.05 -13.03 -3.56
N ALA A 39 -1.05 -14.27 -3.09
CA ALA A 39 -0.19 -14.73 -2.00
C ALA A 39 1.30 -14.59 -2.35
N ASP A 40 1.62 -14.74 -3.64
CA ASP A 40 2.98 -14.68 -4.15
C ASP A 40 3.41 -13.26 -4.58
N ASP A 41 2.51 -12.27 -4.48
CA ASP A 41 2.74 -10.91 -4.98
C ASP A 41 3.73 -10.11 -4.12
N VAL A 42 3.93 -10.45 -2.83
CA VAL A 42 4.88 -9.75 -1.94
C VAL A 42 5.53 -10.77 -1.00
N SER A 43 6.86 -10.81 -0.95
CA SER A 43 7.60 -11.69 -0.05
C SER A 43 7.49 -11.25 1.42
N GLU A 44 7.59 -12.20 2.34
CA GLU A 44 7.64 -11.94 3.79
C GLU A 44 8.80 -11.00 4.15
N GLU A 45 9.94 -11.16 3.49
CA GLU A 45 11.11 -10.28 3.62
C GLU A 45 10.80 -8.83 3.23
N ALA A 46 10.12 -8.61 2.09
CA ALA A 46 9.74 -7.27 1.66
C ALA A 46 8.76 -6.60 2.64
N LEU A 47 7.92 -7.39 3.31
CA LEU A 47 6.98 -6.90 4.33
C LEU A 47 7.67 -6.55 5.64
N GLN A 48 8.60 -7.41 6.08
CA GLN A 48 9.42 -7.13 7.24
C GLN A 48 10.24 -5.86 7.03
N GLN A 49 10.88 -5.72 5.87
CA GLN A 49 11.63 -4.53 5.50
C GLN A 49 10.74 -3.28 5.44
N THR A 50 9.56 -3.36 4.83
CA THR A 50 8.62 -2.22 4.81
C THR A 50 8.18 -1.87 6.24
N GLY A 51 7.97 -2.86 7.11
CA GLY A 51 7.62 -2.65 8.53
C GLY A 51 8.72 -1.94 9.31
N ASP A 52 9.96 -2.39 9.15
CA ASP A 52 11.13 -1.80 9.79
C ASP A 52 11.37 -0.36 9.30
N ASN A 53 11.22 -0.12 8.00
CA ASN A 53 11.30 1.22 7.41
C ASN A 53 10.21 2.13 7.99
N VAL A 54 8.95 1.70 8.01
CA VAL A 54 7.85 2.50 8.60
C VAL A 54 8.07 2.78 10.08
N ARG A 55 8.64 1.83 10.83
CA ARG A 55 9.01 2.04 12.23
C ARG A 55 10.01 3.18 12.38
N GLU A 56 11.07 3.20 11.56
CA GLU A 56 12.07 4.25 11.56
C GLU A 56 11.50 5.60 11.11
N LEU A 57 10.77 5.61 9.99
CA LEU A 57 10.18 6.80 9.38
C LEU A 57 9.17 7.46 10.32
N ALA A 58 8.26 6.68 10.88
CA ALA A 58 7.20 7.19 11.75
C ALA A 58 7.65 7.44 13.20
N GLY A 59 8.86 6.97 13.57
CA GLY A 59 9.56 7.30 14.81
C GLY A 59 10.21 8.69 14.80
N GLY A 60 10.20 9.40 13.67
CA GLY A 60 10.53 10.83 13.61
C GLY A 60 11.97 11.15 14.00
N ARG A 61 12.97 10.73 13.21
CA ARG A 61 14.29 11.36 13.31
C ARG A 61 14.29 12.71 12.60
N GLY A 62 13.99 13.78 13.34
CA GLY A 62 14.36 15.16 12.99
C GLY A 62 13.86 15.74 11.67
N ARG A 63 12.98 15.04 10.93
CA ARG A 63 12.36 15.53 9.70
C ARG A 63 11.22 16.50 10.02
N GLU A 64 11.28 17.70 9.43
CA GLU A 64 10.13 18.59 9.36
C GLU A 64 8.93 17.86 8.78
N ALA A 65 7.74 18.16 9.30
CA ALA A 65 6.50 17.53 8.85
C ALA A 65 6.22 17.91 7.39
N SER A 66 6.02 16.91 6.54
CA SER A 66 5.58 17.16 5.18
C SER A 66 4.10 17.55 5.13
N MET A 67 3.73 18.37 4.15
CA MET A 67 2.34 18.67 3.81
C MET A 67 1.55 17.43 3.35
N ARG A 68 2.26 16.36 2.96
CA ARG A 68 1.71 15.05 2.54
C ARG A 68 1.89 13.99 3.64
N GLN A 69 1.71 14.37 4.91
CA GLN A 69 1.75 13.44 6.04
C GLN A 69 0.50 12.57 6.16
N PHE A 70 0.67 11.30 6.51
CA PHE A 70 -0.40 10.38 6.88
C PHE A 70 -0.21 9.86 8.31
N ILE A 71 -1.22 10.08 9.16
CA ILE A 71 -1.19 9.64 10.55
C ILE A 71 -1.66 8.18 10.62
N LEU A 72 -0.71 7.30 10.92
CA LEU A 72 -0.98 5.92 11.33
C LEU A 72 -1.64 5.95 12.70
N ASN A 73 -2.94 5.69 12.71
CA ASN A 73 -3.68 5.32 13.90
C ASN A 73 -4.11 3.86 13.72
N GLY A 74 -4.14 3.03 14.77
CA GLY A 74 -4.34 1.58 14.66
C GLY A 74 -5.68 1.14 14.03
N ARG A 75 -6.54 2.08 13.62
CA ARG A 75 -7.79 1.83 12.89
C ARG A 75 -7.62 1.94 11.37
N ASN A 76 -6.59 2.63 10.89
CA ASN A 76 -6.34 2.79 9.45
C ASN A 76 -5.84 1.47 8.84
N THR A 77 -6.27 1.16 7.62
CA THR A 77 -5.74 0.01 6.87
C THR A 77 -4.58 0.45 5.97
N THR A 78 -3.57 -0.39 5.85
CA THR A 78 -2.38 -0.11 5.03
C THR A 78 -2.14 -1.24 4.02
N LYS A 79 -1.73 -0.88 2.81
CA LYS A 79 -1.49 -1.81 1.71
C LYS A 79 -0.13 -1.51 1.10
N PRO A 80 0.95 -2.03 1.68
CA PRO A 80 2.28 -1.89 1.10
C PRO A 80 2.33 -2.65 -0.23
N ALA A 81 2.84 -2.01 -1.29
CA ALA A 81 3.13 -2.67 -2.55
C ALA A 81 4.36 -3.57 -2.52
N GLY A 82 5.20 -3.43 -1.49
CA GLY A 82 6.42 -4.19 -1.34
C GLY A 82 7.39 -3.94 -2.49
N PHE A 83 8.52 -4.64 -2.43
CA PHE A 83 9.48 -4.73 -3.52
C PHE A 83 9.17 -5.97 -4.34
N ASN A 84 8.94 -5.82 -5.65
CA ASN A 84 8.89 -6.99 -6.52
C ASN A 84 10.31 -7.42 -6.87
N GLY A 85 10.58 -8.73 -6.77
CA GLY A 85 11.87 -9.30 -7.15
C GLY A 85 12.21 -9.07 -8.64
N PRO A 86 13.42 -9.46 -9.08
CA PRO A 86 14.02 -9.09 -10.37
C PRO A 86 13.27 -9.54 -11.64
N ARG A 87 12.10 -10.18 -11.53
CA ARG A 87 11.31 -10.72 -12.64
C ARG A 87 10.11 -9.87 -13.03
N GLU A 88 9.64 -8.98 -12.15
CA GLU A 88 8.47 -8.14 -12.43
C GLU A 88 8.85 -6.65 -12.39
N PRO A 89 8.89 -5.97 -13.54
CA PRO A 89 9.35 -4.58 -13.62
C PRO A 89 8.38 -3.56 -12.99
N ILE A 90 7.22 -4.03 -12.52
CA ILE A 90 6.16 -3.22 -11.92
C ILE A 90 5.54 -4.01 -10.77
N ALA A 91 5.57 -3.43 -9.56
CA ALA A 91 4.76 -3.87 -8.42
C ALA A 91 3.61 -2.88 -8.20
N THR A 92 2.39 -3.34 -7.87
CA THR A 92 1.29 -2.41 -7.59
C THR A 92 0.35 -2.86 -6.49
N ARG A 93 -0.16 -1.89 -5.74
CA ARG A 93 -1.27 -2.09 -4.79
C ARG A 93 -2.25 -0.96 -4.86
N GLY A 94 -3.52 -1.31 -4.71
CA GLY A 94 -4.59 -0.34 -4.74
C GLY A 94 -5.71 -0.63 -3.77
N THR A 95 -6.56 0.37 -3.60
CA THR A 95 -7.72 0.34 -2.73
C THR A 95 -8.87 1.13 -3.34
N SER A 96 -10.08 0.77 -2.93
CA SER A 96 -11.32 1.53 -3.17
C SER A 96 -11.99 1.92 -1.86
N GLN A 97 -11.29 1.71 -0.74
CA GLN A 97 -11.83 1.89 0.60
C GLN A 97 -11.29 3.17 1.22
N PRO A 98 -12.16 3.96 1.86
CA PRO A 98 -11.74 5.06 2.72
C PRO A 98 -10.83 4.58 3.84
N ASP A 99 -10.09 5.52 4.41
CA ASP A 99 -9.15 5.31 5.51
C ASP A 99 -8.09 4.23 5.23
N THR A 100 -7.75 4.07 3.95
CA THR A 100 -6.78 3.08 3.49
C THR A 100 -5.64 3.75 2.74
N LEU A 101 -4.40 3.51 3.19
CA LEU A 101 -3.17 3.93 2.52
C LEU A 101 -2.62 2.81 1.64
N CYS A 102 -2.33 3.10 0.38
CA CYS A 102 -1.49 2.27 -0.47
C CYS A 102 -0.14 2.97 -0.65
N PHE A 103 0.97 2.32 -0.29
CA PHE A 103 2.29 2.94 -0.33
C PHE A 103 3.39 1.93 -0.64
N SER A 104 4.58 2.43 -0.91
CA SER A 104 5.83 1.67 -1.04
C SER A 104 6.98 2.59 -0.62
N ASP A 105 8.20 2.09 -0.62
CA ASP A 105 9.42 2.79 -0.24
C ASP A 105 10.58 2.28 -1.12
N TRP A 106 11.79 2.71 -0.78
CA TRP A 106 13.02 2.25 -1.41
C TRP A 106 13.11 2.58 -2.92
N PHE A 107 12.83 3.84 -3.25
CA PHE A 107 12.80 4.34 -4.63
C PHE A 107 14.15 4.89 -5.10
N GLU A 108 15.27 4.22 -4.79
CA GLU A 108 16.59 4.68 -5.23
C GLU A 108 16.65 4.77 -6.76
N SER A 109 16.59 3.64 -7.46
CA SER A 109 16.58 3.59 -8.93
C SER A 109 15.17 3.43 -9.50
N CYS A 110 14.22 2.99 -8.69
CA CYS A 110 12.83 2.80 -9.06
C CYS A 110 12.03 4.09 -8.93
N VAL A 111 10.89 4.15 -9.62
CA VAL A 111 9.98 5.29 -9.62
C VAL A 111 8.64 4.88 -9.02
N GLY A 112 8.17 5.66 -8.05
CA GLY A 112 6.85 5.55 -7.49
C GLY A 112 5.86 6.40 -8.28
N LEU A 113 4.83 5.78 -8.86
CA LEU A 113 3.68 6.48 -9.44
C LEU A 113 2.45 6.24 -8.58
N ALA A 114 2.02 7.27 -7.86
CA ALA A 114 0.76 7.29 -7.15
C ALA A 114 -0.32 7.81 -8.11
N ILE A 115 -1.33 7.00 -8.42
CA ILE A 115 -2.40 7.38 -9.34
C ILE A 115 -3.75 6.87 -8.83
N GLY A 116 -4.77 7.70 -8.94
CA GLY A 116 -6.12 7.36 -8.51
C GLY A 116 -7.18 8.24 -9.16
N GLY A 117 -8.44 7.95 -8.86
CA GLY A 117 -9.57 8.74 -9.29
C GLY A 117 -10.51 9.07 -8.14
N GLU A 118 -10.96 10.32 -8.06
CA GLU A 118 -11.98 10.82 -7.13
C GLU A 118 -13.35 10.88 -7.82
N ASN A 119 -14.40 10.48 -7.11
CA ASN A 119 -15.77 10.73 -7.55
C ASN A 119 -16.18 12.13 -7.05
N ILE A 120 -16.21 13.12 -7.93
CA ILE A 120 -16.52 14.50 -7.56
C ILE A 120 -17.96 14.82 -7.94
N GLY A 121 -18.77 15.12 -6.93
CA GLY A 121 -20.14 15.57 -7.10
C GLY A 121 -20.23 16.94 -7.79
N LYS A 122 -21.42 17.29 -8.28
CA LYS A 122 -21.66 18.58 -8.96
C LYS A 122 -21.35 19.82 -8.10
N ASP A 123 -21.35 19.65 -6.78
CA ASP A 123 -21.03 20.68 -5.79
C ASP A 123 -19.54 20.71 -5.39
N GLY A 124 -18.69 19.95 -6.08
CA GLY A 124 -17.26 19.86 -5.81
C GLY A 124 -16.87 18.99 -4.61
N ARG A 125 -17.83 18.33 -3.94
CA ARG A 125 -17.54 17.41 -2.83
C ARG A 125 -17.14 16.03 -3.36
N ALA A 126 -16.19 15.40 -2.69
CA ALA A 126 -15.85 14.01 -2.95
C ALA A 126 -16.95 13.08 -2.43
N LEU A 127 -17.36 12.14 -3.27
CA LEU A 127 -18.40 11.16 -3.04
C LEU A 127 -17.78 9.75 -2.93
N PRO A 128 -18.50 8.76 -2.37
CA PRO A 128 -18.07 7.37 -2.40
C PRO A 128 -17.76 6.90 -3.83
N GLY A 129 -16.75 6.04 -3.97
CA GLY A 129 -16.37 5.44 -5.26
C GLY A 129 -14.92 5.71 -5.69
N ALA A 130 -14.16 6.48 -4.91
CA ALA A 130 -12.75 6.75 -5.17
C ALA A 130 -11.93 5.46 -5.28
N LYS A 131 -10.85 5.53 -6.06
CA LYS A 131 -9.90 4.44 -6.26
C LYS A 131 -8.49 5.00 -6.21
N ALA A 132 -7.58 4.29 -5.55
CA ALA A 132 -6.18 4.71 -5.43
C ALA A 132 -5.26 3.52 -5.72
N ARG A 133 -4.10 3.76 -6.32
CA ARG A 133 -3.08 2.75 -6.57
C ARG A 133 -1.68 3.37 -6.54
N ILE A 134 -0.75 2.69 -5.88
CA ILE A 134 0.68 2.94 -5.99
C ILE A 134 1.28 1.93 -6.98
N TRP A 135 2.15 2.42 -7.85
CA TRP A 135 2.97 1.64 -8.77
C TRP A 135 4.42 1.85 -8.40
N HIS A 136 5.13 0.77 -8.13
CA HIS A 136 6.58 0.73 -7.96
C HIS A 136 7.18 0.24 -9.27
N ILE A 137 7.83 1.14 -10.01
CA ILE A 137 8.24 0.93 -11.40
C ILE A 137 9.77 0.82 -11.45
N SER A 138 10.28 -0.31 -11.90
CA SER A 138 11.70 -0.52 -12.21
C SER A 138 11.97 -0.62 -13.72
N GLY A 139 10.93 -0.67 -14.56
CA GLY A 139 11.03 -0.49 -16.01
C GLY A 139 9.68 -0.18 -16.69
N PHE A 140 9.69 0.69 -17.70
CA PHE A 140 8.46 1.19 -18.36
C PHE A 140 8.55 1.35 -19.88
N GLU A 141 9.30 0.48 -20.55
CA GLU A 141 9.55 0.59 -21.99
C GLU A 141 8.56 -0.21 -22.85
N THR A 142 8.15 -1.38 -22.36
CA THR A 142 7.39 -2.38 -23.13
C THR A 142 5.90 -2.11 -23.17
N ASP A 143 5.24 -2.56 -24.23
CA ASP A 143 3.78 -2.48 -24.35
C ASP A 143 3.06 -3.24 -23.24
N ALA A 144 3.63 -4.34 -22.74
CA ALA A 144 3.05 -5.11 -21.64
C ALA A 144 3.01 -4.32 -20.33
N GLN A 145 4.08 -3.57 -20.01
CA GLN A 145 4.12 -2.67 -18.85
C GLN A 145 3.09 -1.53 -19.00
N LYS A 146 3.06 -0.90 -20.18
CA LYS A 146 2.12 0.19 -20.51
C LYS A 146 0.67 -0.28 -20.49
N ALA A 147 0.38 -1.49 -20.96
CA ALA A 147 -0.96 -2.06 -20.99
C ALA A 147 -1.60 -2.20 -19.60
N GLN A 148 -0.81 -2.52 -18.57
CA GLN A 148 -1.33 -2.61 -17.20
C GLN A 148 -1.79 -1.24 -16.68
N LEU A 149 -0.97 -0.20 -16.87
CA LEU A 149 -1.31 1.16 -16.45
C LEU A 149 -2.48 1.72 -17.28
N ARG A 150 -2.47 1.48 -18.61
CA ARG A 150 -3.56 1.80 -19.53
C ARG A 150 -4.89 1.24 -19.04
N ALA A 151 -4.97 -0.06 -18.80
CA ALA A 151 -6.19 -0.71 -18.33
C ALA A 151 -6.68 -0.14 -16.99
N TYR A 152 -5.77 0.25 -16.10
CA TYR A 152 -6.14 0.91 -14.85
C TYR A 152 -6.73 2.31 -15.08
N ILE A 153 -6.10 3.14 -15.91
CA ILE A 153 -6.57 4.49 -16.22
C ILE A 153 -7.91 4.45 -16.96
N GLU A 154 -8.06 3.57 -17.95
CA GLU A 154 -9.33 3.36 -18.66
C GLU A 154 -10.45 2.97 -17.71
N LYS A 155 -10.15 2.13 -16.71
CA LYS A 155 -11.11 1.79 -15.65
C LYS A 155 -11.45 2.98 -14.74
N LEU A 156 -10.54 3.91 -14.50
CA LEU A 156 -10.87 5.14 -13.75
C LEU A 156 -11.83 6.00 -14.58
N ARG A 157 -11.53 6.18 -15.87
CA ARG A 157 -12.37 6.94 -16.81
C ARG A 157 -13.75 6.32 -17.00
N SER A 158 -13.85 5.00 -17.09
CA SER A 158 -15.14 4.31 -17.25
C SER A 158 -16.07 4.45 -16.04
N HIS A 159 -15.56 4.93 -14.90
CA HIS A 159 -16.34 5.25 -13.71
C HIS A 159 -16.50 6.76 -13.51
N ASP A 160 -16.20 7.57 -14.54
CA ASP A 160 -16.28 9.04 -14.53
C ASP A 160 -15.49 9.68 -13.37
N LEU A 161 -14.36 9.08 -12.99
CA LEU A 161 -13.54 9.58 -11.89
C LEU A 161 -12.58 10.67 -12.37
N THR A 162 -12.42 11.71 -11.56
CA THR A 162 -11.41 12.75 -11.74
C THR A 162 -10.05 12.18 -11.37
N ILE A 163 -9.17 12.03 -12.36
CA ILE A 163 -7.89 11.34 -12.19
C ILE A 163 -6.83 12.30 -11.63
N ARG A 164 -6.08 11.81 -10.64
CA ARG A 164 -4.98 12.51 -9.97
C ARG A 164 -3.75 11.62 -10.00
N ALA A 165 -2.58 12.20 -10.27
CA ALA A 165 -1.31 11.47 -10.32
C ALA A 165 -0.16 12.29 -9.72
N GLY A 166 0.78 11.61 -9.10
CA GLY A 166 2.02 12.19 -8.57
C GLY A 166 3.16 11.16 -8.62
N MET A 167 4.39 11.65 -8.78
CA MET A 167 5.58 10.82 -8.92
C MET A 167 6.68 11.18 -7.92
N PHE A 168 7.39 10.16 -7.46
CA PHE A 168 8.51 10.27 -6.52
C PHE A 168 9.59 9.22 -6.84
N GLY A 169 10.84 9.53 -6.52
CA GLY A 169 11.94 8.56 -6.54
C GLY A 169 12.84 8.63 -7.77
N GLY A 170 13.57 7.56 -8.04
CA GLY A 170 14.51 7.51 -9.15
C GLY A 170 15.79 8.29 -8.87
N ARG A 171 16.86 7.83 -9.51
CA ARG A 171 18.21 8.35 -9.32
C ARG A 171 18.61 9.23 -10.49
N ALA A 172 19.08 10.43 -10.19
CA ALA A 172 19.61 11.36 -11.20
C ALA A 172 20.72 10.71 -12.03
N GLY A 173 20.70 10.91 -13.34
CA GLY A 173 21.61 10.26 -14.29
C GLY A 173 21.40 8.75 -14.49
N PHE A 174 20.33 8.16 -13.95
CA PHE A 174 20.00 6.75 -14.14
C PHE A 174 18.54 6.52 -14.53
N SER A 175 17.59 7.13 -13.81
CA SER A 175 16.16 6.85 -13.97
C SER A 175 15.43 7.82 -14.91
N GLU A 176 16.13 8.78 -15.52
CA GLU A 176 15.54 9.88 -16.31
C GLU A 176 14.71 9.39 -17.49
N ASP A 177 15.20 8.41 -18.24
CA ASP A 177 14.47 7.82 -19.37
C ASP A 177 13.16 7.19 -18.91
N MET A 178 13.18 6.46 -17.80
CA MET A 178 11.98 5.82 -17.24
C MET A 178 10.98 6.86 -16.71
N VAL A 179 11.46 7.90 -16.03
CA VAL A 179 10.60 9.02 -15.58
C VAL A 179 9.93 9.67 -16.78
N HIS A 180 10.70 10.03 -17.80
CA HIS A 180 10.19 10.66 -19.02
C HIS A 180 9.20 9.75 -19.75
N ALA A 181 9.46 8.44 -19.84
CA ALA A 181 8.54 7.47 -20.45
C ALA A 181 7.19 7.41 -19.73
N VAL A 182 7.18 7.45 -18.39
CA VAL A 182 5.93 7.48 -17.60
C VAL A 182 5.20 8.81 -17.79
N GLU A 183 5.92 9.95 -17.76
CA GLU A 183 5.34 11.27 -17.98
C GLU A 183 4.72 11.42 -19.37
N GLU A 184 5.45 11.04 -20.41
CA GLU A 184 5.00 11.11 -21.79
C GLU A 184 3.77 10.22 -22.00
N PHE A 185 3.77 9.02 -21.42
CA PHE A 185 2.64 8.10 -21.46
C PHE A 185 1.37 8.73 -20.85
N LEU A 186 1.48 9.30 -19.64
CA LEU A 186 0.35 9.96 -18.96
C LEU A 186 -0.15 11.19 -19.73
N ALA A 187 0.76 12.03 -20.20
CA ALA A 187 0.43 13.29 -20.85
C ALA A 187 -0.12 13.10 -22.28
N ARG A 188 0.49 12.22 -23.08
CA ARG A 188 0.13 12.04 -24.49
C ARG A 188 -1.04 11.09 -24.70
N GLU A 189 -1.07 9.95 -23.99
CA GLU A 189 -2.17 8.98 -24.19
C GLU A 189 -3.43 9.36 -23.38
N PHE A 190 -3.25 9.99 -22.22
CA PHE A 190 -4.36 10.24 -21.30
C PHE A 190 -4.57 11.70 -20.91
N HIS A 191 -3.72 12.63 -21.35
CA HIS A 191 -3.81 14.05 -20.96
C HIS A 191 -3.88 14.24 -19.44
N ILE A 192 -3.20 13.36 -18.69
CA ILE A 192 -3.10 13.44 -17.24
C ILE A 192 -1.83 14.23 -16.92
N SER A 193 -1.98 15.35 -16.22
CA SER A 193 -0.84 16.09 -15.67
C SER A 193 -0.51 15.57 -14.27
N LEU A 194 0.77 15.53 -13.94
CA LEU A 194 1.22 15.26 -12.57
C LEU A 194 0.96 16.48 -11.69
N GLU A 195 0.41 16.27 -10.50
CA GLU A 195 0.27 17.33 -9.50
C GLU A 195 1.61 17.74 -8.90
N PHE A 196 2.55 16.79 -8.85
CA PHE A 196 3.96 17.02 -8.54
C PHE A 196 4.80 15.89 -9.14
N ASN A 197 6.05 16.22 -9.41
CA ASN A 197 7.08 15.26 -9.81
C ASN A 197 8.32 15.53 -8.94
N GLU A 198 8.61 14.64 -8.00
CA GLU A 198 9.78 14.70 -7.12
C GLU A 198 10.72 13.54 -7.42
N THR A 199 11.10 13.44 -8.69
CA THR A 199 11.98 12.38 -9.18
C THR A 199 13.37 12.88 -9.57
N CYS A 200 14.34 11.96 -9.63
CA CYS A 200 15.70 12.23 -10.09
C CYS A 200 16.33 13.45 -9.39
N ALA A 201 16.72 14.48 -10.14
CA ALA A 201 17.34 15.69 -9.61
C ALA A 201 16.38 16.57 -8.79
N GLN A 202 15.07 16.35 -8.89
CA GLN A 202 14.03 17.09 -8.17
C GLN A 202 13.59 16.39 -6.88
N ARG A 203 14.20 15.23 -6.56
CA ARG A 203 13.84 14.45 -5.38
C ARG A 203 14.23 15.19 -4.10
N THR A 204 13.26 15.38 -3.21
CA THR A 204 13.43 16.10 -1.93
C THR A 204 13.66 15.17 -0.73
N GLY A 205 13.44 13.86 -0.93
CA GLY A 205 13.60 12.79 0.06
C GLY A 205 14.82 11.91 -0.17
N ASP A 206 15.08 11.00 0.79
CA ASP A 206 16.10 9.96 0.64
C ASP A 206 15.51 8.72 -0.05
N ASP A 207 16.32 7.67 -0.21
CA ASP A 207 15.90 6.43 -0.86
C ASP A 207 14.79 5.72 -0.09
N PHE A 208 14.70 5.91 1.23
CA PHE A 208 13.75 5.25 2.12
C PHE A 208 12.49 6.07 2.36
N THR A 209 12.39 7.29 1.80
CA THR A 209 11.18 8.10 1.90
C THR A 209 9.97 7.28 1.39
N PRO A 210 8.95 7.08 2.23
CA PRO A 210 7.76 6.34 1.82
C PRO A 210 7.03 7.16 0.78
N PHE A 211 6.39 6.52 -0.18
CA PHE A 211 5.55 7.21 -1.14
C PHE A 211 4.27 6.42 -1.45
N GLY A 212 3.16 7.13 -1.53
CA GLY A 212 1.87 6.48 -1.72
C GLY A 212 0.70 7.42 -1.91
N ILE A 213 -0.48 6.81 -1.81
CA ILE A 213 -1.77 7.47 -1.93
C ILE A 213 -2.78 6.82 -1.01
N ALA A 214 -3.50 7.64 -0.26
CA ALA A 214 -4.59 7.21 0.62
C ALA A 214 -5.93 7.71 0.09
N ILE A 215 -6.99 6.94 0.35
CA ILE A 215 -8.36 7.46 0.30
C ILE A 215 -8.72 7.88 1.71
N GLN A 216 -8.95 9.17 1.93
CA GLN A 216 -9.37 9.71 3.22
C GLN A 216 -10.83 9.32 3.53
N ARG A 217 -11.27 9.48 4.79
CA ARG A 217 -12.66 9.21 5.21
C ARG A 217 -13.69 10.03 4.44
N ASN A 218 -13.33 11.23 3.99
CA ASN A 218 -14.17 12.10 3.16
C ASN A 218 -14.14 11.72 1.66
N HIS A 219 -13.57 10.56 1.31
CA HIS A 219 -13.40 10.05 -0.06
C HIS A 219 -12.42 10.81 -0.96
N LYS A 220 -11.71 11.82 -0.44
CA LYS A 220 -10.62 12.47 -1.18
C LYS A 220 -9.38 11.60 -1.22
N LEU A 221 -8.62 11.73 -2.29
CA LEU A 221 -7.28 11.21 -2.39
C LEU A 221 -6.31 12.13 -1.68
N GLN A 222 -5.33 11.53 -1.02
CA GLN A 222 -4.22 12.21 -0.41
C GLN A 222 -2.94 11.52 -0.86
N PHE A 223 -2.05 12.26 -1.50
CA PHE A 223 -0.68 11.81 -1.73
C PHE A 223 0.08 11.82 -0.42
N VAL A 224 0.93 10.82 -0.21
CA VAL A 224 1.62 10.59 1.05
C VAL A 224 3.11 10.41 0.79
N ASP A 225 3.93 11.19 1.49
CA ASP A 225 5.40 11.05 1.49
C ASP A 225 6.02 11.06 2.91
N ASP A 226 5.18 11.18 3.94
CA ASP A 226 5.57 11.20 5.34
C ASP A 226 4.57 10.38 6.14
N LEU A 227 5.07 9.46 6.96
CA LEU A 227 4.26 8.60 7.82
C LEU A 227 4.54 9.00 9.25
N ARG A 228 3.49 9.24 10.04
CA ARG A 228 3.61 9.60 11.46
C ARG A 228 2.71 8.72 12.29
N LYS A 229 3.12 8.35 13.50
CA LYS A 229 2.25 7.61 14.44
C LYS A 229 1.41 8.59 15.23
N LEU A 230 0.18 8.20 15.55
CA LEU A 230 -0.59 8.88 16.58
C LEU A 230 0.18 8.78 17.91
N ALA A 231 0.35 9.89 18.62
CA ALA A 231 1.06 9.88 19.90
C ALA A 231 0.32 9.00 20.90
N TYR A 232 1.07 8.24 21.70
CA TYR A 232 0.52 7.27 22.67
C TYR A 232 -0.42 7.92 23.71
N GLN A 233 -0.30 9.25 23.91
CA GLN A 233 -1.13 10.03 24.83
C GLN A 233 -2.53 10.36 24.28
N ASP A 234 -2.78 10.12 22.98
CA ASP A 234 -4.08 10.38 22.32
C ASP A 234 -4.89 9.08 22.09
N VAL A 235 -4.44 7.95 22.62
CA VAL A 235 -5.08 6.63 22.45
C VAL A 235 -6.10 6.40 23.56
N ASP A 236 -7.19 7.16 23.55
CA ASP A 236 -8.40 6.77 24.27
C ASP A 236 -9.31 5.96 23.33
N ILE A 237 -9.56 4.71 23.73
CA ILE A 237 -10.67 3.81 23.33
C ILE A 237 -10.41 2.81 22.17
N ALA A 238 -10.66 1.54 22.54
CA ALA A 238 -11.04 0.35 21.78
C ALA A 238 -9.94 -0.50 21.13
N PHE A 239 -9.29 -1.35 21.93
CA PHE A 239 -8.66 -2.58 21.47
C PHE A 239 -8.99 -3.73 22.45
N SER A 240 -10.20 -4.28 22.33
CA SER A 240 -10.54 -5.63 22.82
C SER A 240 -10.68 -6.65 21.66
N ASP A 241 -10.59 -6.20 20.41
CA ASP A 241 -10.84 -7.03 19.22
C ASP A 241 -9.57 -7.51 18.51
N PHE A 242 -8.40 -7.17 19.04
CA PHE A 242 -7.12 -7.75 18.62
C PHE A 242 -6.65 -8.65 19.75
N GLY A 243 -7.38 -9.74 19.96
CA GLY A 243 -6.96 -10.81 20.85
C GLY A 243 -5.56 -11.27 20.45
N ASP A 244 -4.69 -11.28 21.45
CA ASP A 244 -3.45 -12.05 21.43
C ASP A 244 -3.86 -13.52 21.48
N ASP A 245 -4.03 -14.14 20.31
CA ASP A 245 -4.10 -15.60 20.18
C ASP A 245 -2.68 -16.19 20.15
N ASP A 246 -1.82 -15.74 21.05
CA ASP A 246 -0.53 -16.34 21.33
C ASP A 246 -0.48 -16.61 22.84
N ASP A 247 -1.06 -17.74 23.26
CA ASP A 247 -0.60 -18.49 24.44
C ASP A 247 -1.19 -19.92 24.46
N GLU A 248 -0.27 -20.89 24.27
CA GLU A 248 -0.11 -22.20 24.92
C GLU A 248 -1.34 -23.15 25.03
N SER A 249 -1.28 -24.44 24.71
CA SER A 249 -0.25 -25.41 25.10
C SER A 249 -0.37 -26.71 24.28
N GLU A 250 0.73 -27.15 23.68
CA GLU A 250 0.95 -28.55 23.33
C GLU A 250 1.25 -29.33 24.62
N GLU A 251 0.26 -30.04 25.17
CA GLU A 251 0.48 -31.16 26.08
C GLU A 251 -0.52 -32.27 25.74
N GLU A 252 -0.22 -33.07 24.72
CA GLU A 252 -0.78 -34.43 24.67
C GLU A 252 0.19 -35.36 25.40
N SER A 253 -0.24 -35.71 26.60
CA SER A 253 0.36 -36.69 27.49
C SER A 253 0.39 -38.08 26.86
N ASP A 254 1.60 -38.62 26.66
CA ASP A 254 1.82 -40.06 26.63
C ASP A 254 1.42 -40.64 27.99
N SER A 255 0.35 -41.45 28.00
CA SER A 255 0.07 -42.37 29.10
C SER A 255 -0.20 -43.76 28.54
N ASP A 256 0.62 -44.68 29.01
CA ASP A 256 0.78 -46.07 28.62
C ASP A 256 -0.48 -46.96 28.75
N ASP A 257 -0.37 -48.10 28.07
CA ASP A 257 -0.68 -49.45 28.56
C ASP A 257 -2.09 -50.07 28.44
N ASP A 258 -2.19 -50.99 27.46
CA ASP A 258 -2.14 -52.44 27.70
C ASP A 258 -3.41 -53.29 27.37
N ARG A 259 -3.11 -54.50 26.83
CA ARG A 259 -3.90 -55.75 26.75
C ARG A 259 -4.71 -56.10 25.49
N GLY A 260 -4.02 -56.81 24.58
CA GLY A 260 -4.11 -58.28 24.49
C GLY A 260 -5.36 -58.93 23.90
N SER A 261 -5.20 -59.63 22.77
CA SER A 261 -5.45 -61.08 22.62
C SER A 261 -5.58 -61.44 21.13
N LEU A 262 -4.56 -62.12 20.57
CA LEU A 262 -4.70 -62.91 19.35
C LEU A 262 -4.77 -64.39 19.76
N GLY A 263 -5.86 -65.03 19.35
CA GLY A 263 -5.98 -66.48 19.19
C GLY A 263 -6.12 -66.79 17.71
#